data_AF-A0A382L297-F1
#
_entry.id   AF-A0A382L297-F1
#
_cell.length_a   1.000
_cell.length_b   1.000
_cell.length_c   1.000
_cell.angle_alpha   90.00
_cell.angle_beta   90.00
_cell.angle_gamma   90.00
#
_symmetry.space_group_name_H-M   'P 1'
#
loop_
_entity.id
_entity.type
_entity.pdbx_description
1 polymer ?
#
loop_
_entity_poly.entity_id
_entity_poly.type
_entity_poly.pdbx_seq_one_letter_code
_entity_poly.pdbx_strand_id
1 'polypeptide(L)'
;LFKNDFEKNLYKKINDLRKYFTSINKDENYELSLSNLAESKSIIFEFFDNVIVNDEDKTIQKNRLELLQMLCKTFDSYLNFSTIEISK
;
A
#
# COMPACT_ATOMS: atom_id res chain seq x y z
N LEU A 1 -8.48 -16.87 3.09
CA LEU A 1 -8.36 -15.45 3.49
C LEU A 1 -8.97 -14.55 2.41
N PHE A 2 -8.38 -14.49 1.21
CA PHE A 2 -8.88 -13.66 0.12
C PHE A 2 -10.07 -14.25 -0.63
N LYS A 3 -10.99 -13.38 -1.10
CA LYS A 3 -12.20 -13.79 -1.82
C LYS A 3 -12.17 -13.54 -3.33
N ASN A 4 -11.28 -12.66 -3.81
CA ASN A 4 -11.07 -12.42 -5.23
C ASN A 4 -9.61 -12.06 -5.53
N ASP A 5 -9.30 -11.89 -6.81
CA ASP A 5 -7.92 -11.60 -7.24
C ASP A 5 -7.51 -10.15 -6.99
N PHE A 6 -8.45 -9.21 -6.87
CA PHE A 6 -8.14 -7.82 -6.51
C PHE A 6 -7.56 -7.70 -5.10
N GLU A 7 -8.08 -8.47 -4.14
CA GLU A 7 -7.50 -8.58 -2.80
C GLU A 7 -6.07 -9.16 -2.83
N LYS A 8 -5.83 -10.18 -3.67
CA LYS A 8 -4.50 -10.78 -3.83
C LYS A 8 -3.51 -9.83 -4.51
N ASN A 9 -3.96 -9.08 -5.50
CA ASN A 9 -3.16 -8.10 -6.23
C ASN A 9 -2.70 -6.98 -5.29
N LEU A 10 -3.61 -6.46 -4.47
CA LEU A 10 -3.27 -5.46 -3.46
C LEU A 10 -2.25 -6.02 -2.45
N TYR A 11 -2.48 -7.23 -1.93
CA TYR A 11 -1.54 -7.89 -1.02
C TYR A 11 -0.15 -8.08 -1.63
N LYS A 12 -0.08 -8.47 -2.90
CA LYS A 12 1.18 -8.61 -3.64
C LYS A 12 1.91 -7.27 -3.74
N LYS A 13 1.22 -6.20 -4.18
CA LYS A 13 1.83 -4.85 -4.28
C LYS A 13 2.33 -4.34 -2.93
N ILE A 14 1.58 -4.56 -1.84
CA ILE A 14 2.02 -4.22 -0.48
C ILE A 14 3.35 -4.92 -0.14
N ASN A 15 3.46 -6.22 -0.42
CA ASN A 15 4.68 -6.97 -0.12
C ASN A 15 5.86 -6.55 -1.00
N ASP A 16 5.62 -6.25 -2.27
CA ASP A 16 6.66 -5.76 -3.18
C ASP A 16 7.19 -4.39 -2.73
N LEU A 17 6.30 -3.48 -2.35
CA LEU A 17 6.67 -2.18 -1.76
C LEU A 17 7.46 -2.35 -0.46
N ARG A 18 7.00 -3.20 0.47
CA ARG A 18 7.72 -3.48 1.72
C ARG A 18 9.12 -4.01 1.47
N LYS A 19 9.29 -4.93 0.50
CA LYS A 19 10.62 -5.46 0.13
C LYS A 19 11.51 -4.36 -0.42
N TYR A 20 11.00 -3.53 -1.32
CA TYR A 20 11.72 -2.38 -1.85
C TYR A 20 12.18 -1.46 -0.70
N PHE A 21 11.26 -1.03 0.18
CA PHE A 21 11.59 -0.13 1.29
C PHE A 21 12.54 -0.73 2.33
N THR A 22 12.53 -2.05 2.53
CA THR A 22 13.49 -2.71 3.43
C THR A 22 14.90 -2.77 2.81
N SER A 23 15.02 -2.62 1.49
CA SER A 23 16.30 -2.73 0.76
C SER A 23 17.00 -1.39 0.49
N ILE A 24 16.34 -0.26 0.75
CA ILE A 24 16.90 1.08 0.49
C ILE A 24 17.76 1.52 1.68
N ASN A 25 19.02 1.86 1.42
CA ASN A 25 19.98 2.43 2.39
C ASN A 25 19.99 3.97 2.30
N LYS A 26 20.95 4.63 2.97
CA LYS A 26 21.11 6.11 3.01
C LYS A 26 21.21 6.82 1.65
N ASP A 27 21.50 6.11 0.56
CA ASP A 27 21.56 6.66 -0.81
C ASP A 27 20.24 6.40 -1.55
N GLU A 28 19.15 6.86 -0.95
CA GLU A 28 17.83 6.67 -1.51
C GLU A 28 17.59 7.52 -2.78
N ASN A 29 17.07 6.87 -3.83
CA ASN A 29 16.49 7.56 -4.97
C ASN A 29 14.99 7.85 -4.72
N TYR A 30 14.70 9.07 -4.26
CA TYR A 30 13.33 9.52 -3.96
C TYR A 30 12.40 9.50 -5.18
N GLU A 31 12.88 9.78 -6.39
CA GLU A 31 12.06 9.72 -7.60
C GLU A 31 11.61 8.27 -7.88
N LEU A 32 12.52 7.32 -7.76
CA LEU A 32 12.22 5.90 -7.93
C LEU A 32 11.21 5.43 -6.88
N SER A 33 11.39 5.84 -5.62
CA SER A 33 10.48 5.49 -4.54
C SER A 33 9.08 6.09 -4.74
N LEU A 34 8.98 7.36 -5.16
CA LEU A 34 7.70 7.99 -5.52
C LEU A 34 7.04 7.30 -6.72
N SER A 35 7.82 6.92 -7.74
CA SER A 35 7.33 6.16 -8.89
C SER A 35 6.75 4.81 -8.46
N ASN A 36 7.46 4.06 -7.62
CA ASN A 36 7.01 2.76 -7.11
C ASN A 36 5.67 2.87 -6.34
N LEU A 37 5.50 3.94 -5.55
CA LEU A 37 4.24 4.26 -4.88
C LEU A 37 3.15 4.64 -5.88
N ALA A 38 3.44 5.50 -6.85
CA ALA A 38 2.47 5.95 -7.86
C ALA A 38 1.91 4.78 -8.69
N GLU A 39 2.74 3.78 -9.01
CA GLU A 39 2.32 2.55 -9.69
C GLU A 39 1.28 1.73 -8.90
N SER A 40 1.19 1.90 -7.58
CA SER A 40 0.16 1.21 -6.79
C SER A 40 -1.25 1.78 -7.03
N LYS A 41 -1.36 2.98 -7.61
CA LYS A 41 -2.63 3.68 -7.78
C LYS A 41 -3.67 2.83 -8.50
N SER A 42 -3.36 2.24 -9.66
CA SER A 42 -4.32 1.43 -10.40
C SER A 42 -4.83 0.24 -9.57
N ILE A 43 -3.92 -0.46 -8.88
CA ILE A 43 -4.25 -1.62 -8.04
C ILE A 43 -5.16 -1.22 -6.85
N ILE A 44 -4.90 -0.05 -6.25
CA ILE A 44 -5.74 0.47 -5.16
C ILE A 44 -7.14 0.82 -5.67
N PHE A 45 -7.25 1.46 -6.83
CA PHE A 45 -8.54 1.79 -7.44
C PHE A 45 -9.30 0.52 -7.82
N GLU A 46 -8.66 -0.44 -8.49
CA GLU A 46 -9.26 -1.73 -8.82
C GLU A 46 -9.76 -2.47 -7.58
N PHE A 47 -9.04 -2.39 -6.46
CA PHE A 47 -9.52 -2.94 -5.20
C PHE A 47 -10.82 -2.27 -4.75
N PHE A 48 -10.88 -0.95 -4.67
CA PHE A 48 -12.09 -0.27 -4.20
C PHE A 48 -13.29 -0.40 -5.16
N ASP A 49 -13.04 -0.47 -6.47
CA ASP A 49 -14.09 -0.65 -7.47
C ASP A 49 -14.71 -2.05 -7.43
N ASN A 50 -13.93 -3.07 -7.01
CA ASN A 50 -14.35 -4.48 -7.08
C ASN A 50 -14.48 -5.17 -5.71
N VAL A 51 -14.19 -4.48 -4.60
CA VAL A 51 -14.20 -5.05 -3.26
C VAL A 51 -15.04 -4.20 -2.30
N ILE A 52 -16.14 -4.77 -1.80
CA ILE A 52 -16.95 -4.15 -0.75
C ILE A 52 -16.24 -4.36 0.60
N VAL A 53 -15.51 -3.36 1.08
CA VAL A 53 -14.77 -3.46 2.34
C VAL A 53 -15.70 -3.74 3.53
N ASN A 54 -16.85 -3.06 3.58
CA ASN A 54 -17.88 -3.24 4.61
C ASN A 54 -18.80 -4.41 4.29
N ASP A 55 -18.21 -5.59 4.12
CA ASP A 55 -18.95 -6.83 3.89
C ASP A 55 -19.89 -7.15 5.08
N GLU A 56 -21.01 -7.81 4.81
CA GLU A 56 -21.95 -8.26 5.83
C GLU A 56 -21.32 -9.33 6.73
N ASP A 57 -20.46 -10.18 6.15
CA ASP A 57 -19.66 -11.12 6.91
C ASP A 57 -18.54 -10.36 7.65
N LYS A 58 -18.66 -10.30 8.98
CA LYS A 58 -17.71 -9.61 9.86
C LYS A 58 -16.28 -10.14 9.78
N THR A 59 -16.10 -11.41 9.43
CA THR A 59 -14.78 -12.00 9.23
C THR A 59 -14.16 -11.50 7.93
N ILE A 60 -14.95 -11.41 6.86
CA ILE A 60 -14.49 -10.84 5.57
C ILE A 60 -14.19 -9.35 5.72
N GLN A 61 -15.07 -8.59 6.37
CA GLN A 61 -14.86 -7.17 6.68
C GLN A 61 -13.54 -6.97 7.44
N LYS A 62 -13.33 -7.74 8.52
CA LYS A 62 -12.09 -7.67 9.31
C LYS A 62 -10.84 -7.92 8.47
N ASN A 63 -10.84 -8.97 7.65
CA ASN A 63 -9.69 -9.30 6.80
C ASN A 63 -9.36 -8.18 5.80
N ARG A 64 -10.38 -7.53 5.21
CA ARG A 64 -10.21 -6.42 4.27
C ARG A 64 -9.68 -5.16 4.96
N LEU A 65 -10.17 -4.87 6.17
CA LEU A 65 -9.65 -3.78 6.99
C LEU A 65 -8.19 -4.00 7.40
N GLU A 66 -7.80 -5.23 7.77
CA GLU A 66 -6.41 -5.57 8.06
C GLU A 66 -5.50 -5.38 6.83
N LEU A 67 -5.98 -5.78 5.64
CA LEU A 67 -5.26 -5.56 4.38
C LEU A 67 -5.04 -4.06 4.09
N LEU A 68 -6.07 -3.22 4.29
CA LEU A 68 -5.95 -1.76 4.15
C LEU A 68 -5.00 -1.17 5.20
N GLN A 69 -5.03 -1.68 6.43
CA GLN A 69 -4.09 -1.24 7.46
C GLN A 69 -2.64 -1.58 7.10
N MET A 70 -2.39 -2.73 6.46
CA MET A 70 -1.07 -3.08 5.94
C MET A 70 -0.62 -2.12 4.82
N LEU A 71 -1.55 -1.70 3.96
CA LEU A 71 -1.28 -0.70 2.93
C LEU A 71 -0.86 0.63 3.56
N CYS A 72 -1.67 1.18 4.48
CA CYS A 72 -1.37 2.46 5.13
C CYS A 72 0.00 2.43 5.83
N LYS A 73 0.29 1.39 6.60
CA LYS A 73 1.60 1.22 7.27
C LYS A 73 2.78 1.21 6.29
N THR A 74 2.58 0.67 5.08
CA THR A 74 3.63 0.65 4.06
C THR A 74 3.93 2.06 3.55
N PHE A 75 2.91 2.91 3.39
CA PHE A 75 3.07 4.30 3.00
C PHE A 75 3.61 5.17 4.15
N ASP A 76 3.11 4.99 5.38
CA ASP A 76 3.56 5.71 6.57
C ASP A 76 5.03 5.45 6.90
N SER A 77 5.52 4.22 6.63
CA SER A 77 6.94 3.86 6.82
C SER A 77 7.87 4.63 5.89
N TYR A 78 7.35 5.20 4.81
CA TYR A 78 8.13 5.89 3.79
C TYR A 78 7.92 7.41 3.79
N LEU A 79 6.66 7.84 3.93
CA LEU A 79 6.25 9.23 3.88
C LEU A 79 6.38 9.88 5.25
N ASN A 80 7.56 9.79 5.88
CA ASN A 80 7.83 10.63 7.03
C ASN A 80 8.06 12.07 6.55
N PHE A 81 6.95 12.79 6.33
CA PHE A 81 6.93 14.18 5.87
C PHE A 81 7.73 15.15 6.76
N SER A 82 8.18 14.72 7.94
CA SER A 82 9.09 15.51 8.79
C SER A 82 10.43 15.84 8.13
N THR A 83 10.82 15.12 7.07
CA THR A 83 12.04 15.39 6.30
C THR A 83 11.80 16.19 5.02
N ILE A 84 10.55 16.49 4.66
CA ILE A 84 10.25 17.37 3.52
C ILE A 84 10.42 18.82 4.01
N GLU A 85 11.68 19.28 4.03
CA GLU A 85 11.95 20.72 4.11
C GLU A 85 11.51 21.37 2.80
N ILE A 86 10.54 22.27 2.90
CA ILE A 86 10.24 23.22 1.83
C ILE A 86 11.40 24.20 1.79
N SER A 87 12.32 24.03 0.85
CA SER A 87 13.32 25.06 0.54
C SER A 87 12.58 26.31 0.06
N LYS A 88 12.64 27.38 0.87
CA LYS A 88 12.11 28.71 0.55
C LYS A 88 13.06 29.50 -0.34
#